data_AF-A0A2S7SS73-F1
#
_entry.id   AF-A0A2S7SS73-F1
#
_cell.length_a   1.000
_cell.length_b   1.000
_cell.length_c   1.000
_cell.angle_alpha   90.00
_cell.angle_beta   90.00
_cell.angle_gamma   90.00
#
_symmetry.space_group_name_H-M   'P 1'
#
loop_
_entity.id
_entity.type
_entity.pdbx_description
1 polymer ?
#
loop_
_entity_poly.entity_id
_entity_poly.type
_entity_poly.pdbx_seq_one_letter_code
_entity_poly.pdbx_strand_id
1 'polypeptide(L)'
;MNYNKNVVVFTLVFTIILLGYSVLISIYPAYSFGLDNLSIVADVVRVKSVDSSAIQQKQDSVNKIATTAVADAPTGPKDIKKYLLSKTITSFSTDNTVAALPQTMRKLYALKQSKKGKVRIAWFGDSFIEGDQLTKTFRKQMQQFFGGYGVGFVPVTSVTVDGFRTTVSQKWTGDWIEENFKNKELTRPLFLSGRLYYTGNGSVTIKDHTLDKDSTQRLEKSLICGAGSAAITVNGQGRQFAAPKRLNRLMLDSSTNHSITLGVQNNQLPVYGISLEPQNGVVVDNFSFRGISGEELGKLDTSFIRAVQEQNPYDLVVLEYGVNVLYRPDNTDFAWHKRNMMKVLQKLRAAFPNTEFLIVSTSDRGFRYGEEARSAVGIDNLVRTQAEMAFDNGMAFYNMFASMGGAGTIVRWADSVPTLAGHDYVHPNGRGAEILGNLFFTSFMNDYEKANNPAAPKAQPQPATTPTVAPVAQPTVGTVAEKAIAKPALNHYTKTNYGSIIDKRTGIEWMVAEDKDYTWDEARQWAANLTSGGGHWALPTINQIITLYDTTSTAGQGFVYTDGKNYPAKINSVFSKIGHGSWVWSAQEVDSVKAYTVNLNLNRRIKSLKNKASYPIRVFAVKKTDPLKTDPQ
;
A
#
# COMPACT_ATOMS: atom_id res chain seq x y z
N MET A 1 -19.98 24.41 -44.19
CA MET A 1 -21.11 24.14 -43.28
C MET A 1 -21.00 25.06 -42.08
N ASN A 2 -22.02 25.87 -41.82
CA ASN A 2 -21.96 26.93 -40.81
C ASN A 2 -22.30 26.35 -39.41
N TYR A 3 -21.28 26.01 -38.63
CA TYR A 3 -21.39 25.32 -37.32
C TYR A 3 -22.34 26.03 -36.34
N ASN A 4 -22.44 27.36 -36.40
CA ASN A 4 -23.31 28.15 -35.53
C ASN A 4 -24.80 27.90 -35.78
N LYS A 5 -25.20 27.55 -37.01
CA LYS A 5 -26.61 27.27 -37.34
C LYS A 5 -27.08 25.96 -36.71
N ASN A 6 -26.19 24.97 -36.59
CA ASN A 6 -26.51 23.66 -36.02
C ASN A 6 -26.66 23.72 -34.49
N VAL A 7 -25.88 24.57 -33.81
CA VAL A 7 -25.97 24.76 -32.35
C VAL A 7 -27.28 25.47 -31.97
N VAL A 8 -27.68 26.49 -32.74
CA VAL A 8 -28.96 27.19 -32.51
C VAL A 8 -30.14 26.26 -32.73
N VAL A 9 -30.13 25.46 -33.80
CA VAL A 9 -31.20 24.49 -34.09
C VAL A 9 -31.27 23.43 -32.98
N PHE A 10 -30.14 22.89 -32.54
CA PHE A 10 -30.10 21.92 -31.44
C PHE A 10 -30.68 22.49 -30.14
N THR A 11 -30.30 23.73 -29.79
CA THR A 11 -30.78 24.40 -28.57
C THR A 11 -32.29 24.67 -28.63
N LEU A 12 -32.80 25.08 -29.79
CA LEU A 12 -34.23 25.31 -30.01
C LEU A 12 -35.05 24.03 -29.89
N VAL A 13 -34.60 22.95 -30.53
CA VAL A 13 -35.26 21.63 -30.46
C VAL A 13 -35.30 21.12 -29.02
N PHE A 14 -34.17 21.23 -28.30
CA PHE A 14 -34.10 20.76 -26.92
C PHE A 14 -35.01 21.57 -25.98
N THR A 15 -35.11 22.88 -26.20
CA THR A 15 -35.99 23.76 -25.42
C THR A 15 -37.47 23.45 -25.67
N ILE A 16 -37.85 23.14 -26.91
CA ILE A 16 -39.22 22.74 -27.26
C ILE A 16 -39.59 21.40 -26.60
N ILE A 17 -38.65 20.44 -26.55
CA ILE A 17 -38.86 19.15 -25.87
C ILE A 17 -39.10 19.35 -24.38
N LEU A 18 -38.32 20.21 -23.72
CA LEU A 18 -38.47 20.49 -22.29
C LEU A 18 -39.78 21.21 -21.98
N LEU A 19 -40.20 22.16 -22.82
CA LEU A 19 -41.52 22.81 -22.71
C LEU A 19 -42.66 21.81 -22.91
N GLY A 20 -42.54 20.90 -23.88
CA GLY A 20 -43.50 19.82 -24.09
C GLY A 20 -43.61 18.89 -22.88
N TYR A 21 -42.49 18.56 -22.25
CA TYR A 21 -42.45 17.74 -21.03
C TYR A 21 -43.08 18.46 -19.84
N SER A 22 -42.83 19.77 -19.69
CA SER A 22 -43.46 20.60 -18.65
C SER A 22 -44.98 20.66 -18.81
N VAL A 23 -45.47 20.79 -20.04
CA VAL A 23 -46.91 20.78 -20.33
C VAL A 23 -47.51 19.39 -20.08
N LEU A 24 -46.81 18.31 -20.46
CA LEU A 24 -47.23 16.92 -20.16
C LEU A 24 -47.37 16.67 -18.65
N ILE A 25 -46.45 17.17 -17.83
CA ILE A 25 -46.53 17.09 -16.36
C ILE A 25 -47.75 17.86 -15.82
N SER A 26 -48.11 19.00 -16.43
CA SER A 26 -49.28 19.78 -16.01
C SER A 26 -50.62 19.13 -16.36
N ILE A 27 -50.66 18.27 -17.39
CA ILE A 27 -51.87 17.61 -17.88
C ILE A 27 -52.10 16.26 -17.18
N TYR A 28 -51.05 15.62 -16.66
CA TYR A 28 -51.12 14.35 -15.93
C TYR A 28 -50.59 14.50 -14.49
N PRO A 29 -51.39 15.00 -13.52
CA PRO A 29 -50.92 15.32 -12.17
C PRO A 29 -50.71 14.09 -11.26
N ALA A 30 -50.65 12.88 -11.81
CA ALA A 30 -50.59 11.64 -11.04
C ALA A 30 -49.16 11.23 -10.63
N TYR A 31 -48.37 12.14 -10.05
CA TYR A 31 -47.17 11.81 -9.26
C TYR A 31 -46.90 12.92 -8.24
N SER A 32 -47.55 12.85 -7.08
CA SER A 32 -47.27 13.72 -5.94
C SER A 32 -46.05 13.20 -5.17
N PHE A 33 -45.02 14.05 -5.05
CA PHE A 33 -43.99 13.88 -4.02
C PHE A 33 -44.60 14.28 -2.67
N GLY A 34 -44.85 13.30 -1.80
CA GLY A 34 -45.15 13.54 -0.38
C GLY A 34 -43.85 13.88 0.35
N LEU A 35 -43.77 15.06 0.94
CA LEU A 35 -42.75 15.41 1.93
C LEU A 35 -43.35 15.12 3.31
N ASP A 36 -42.75 14.20 4.05
CA ASP A 36 -43.12 13.94 5.44
C ASP A 36 -42.54 14.99 6.39
N ASN A 37 -43.35 15.34 7.39
CA ASN A 37 -43.24 16.49 8.29
C ASN A 37 -42.00 16.47 9.19
N LEU A 38 -41.21 17.55 9.12
CA LEU A 38 -40.12 17.83 10.06
C LEU A 38 -40.67 18.53 11.32
N SER A 39 -40.45 17.96 12.51
CA SER A 39 -40.79 18.60 13.79
C SER A 39 -39.59 19.41 14.32
N ILE A 40 -39.75 20.73 14.44
CA ILE A 40 -38.68 21.69 14.75
C ILE A 40 -38.59 22.01 16.27
N VAL A 41 -39.15 21.14 17.13
CA VAL A 41 -39.19 21.40 18.59
C VAL A 41 -38.65 20.23 19.44
N ALA A 42 -37.97 19.25 18.83
CA ALA A 42 -37.38 18.14 19.57
C ALA A 42 -36.17 18.55 20.45
N ASP A 43 -35.61 19.75 20.28
CA ASP A 43 -34.46 20.26 21.04
C ASP A 43 -34.84 21.09 22.28
N VAL A 44 -36.12 21.16 22.67
CA VAL A 44 -36.57 21.93 23.83
C VAL A 44 -37.42 21.09 24.78
N VAL A 45 -36.90 19.94 25.23
CA VAL A 45 -37.39 19.31 26.47
C VAL A 45 -36.21 18.79 27.28
N ARG A 46 -35.88 19.50 28.37
CA ARG A 46 -34.97 19.02 29.42
C ARG A 46 -35.59 17.82 30.13
N VAL A 47 -34.90 16.68 30.12
CA VAL A 47 -35.21 15.55 31.00
C VAL A 47 -34.17 15.45 32.11
N LYS A 48 -34.68 15.16 33.31
CA LYS A 48 -34.04 15.19 34.63
C LYS A 48 -32.84 14.24 34.78
N SER A 49 -31.95 14.65 35.67
CA SER A 49 -30.79 13.96 36.23
C SER A 49 -31.03 12.49 36.58
N VAL A 50 -30.16 11.62 36.07
CA VAL A 50 -30.03 10.23 36.52
C VAL A 50 -28.63 10.03 37.11
N ASP A 51 -28.62 9.34 38.25
CA ASP A 51 -27.57 9.07 39.21
C ASP A 51 -26.20 8.68 38.60
N SER A 52 -25.18 9.46 38.93
CA SER A 52 -23.82 9.37 38.37
C SER A 52 -22.95 8.28 39.01
N SER A 53 -23.49 7.51 39.97
CA SER A 53 -22.73 6.49 40.70
C SER A 53 -22.65 5.14 39.98
N ALA A 54 -23.57 4.83 39.05
CA ALA A 54 -23.59 3.56 38.31
C ALA A 54 -22.76 3.55 37.01
N ILE A 55 -22.34 4.73 36.52
CA ILE A 55 -21.52 4.87 35.31
C ILE A 55 -20.03 4.73 35.63
N GLN A 56 -19.60 5.10 36.85
CA GLN A 56 -18.20 5.04 37.28
C GLN A 56 -17.68 3.59 37.35
N GLN A 57 -18.45 2.63 37.90
CA GLN A 57 -17.98 1.24 38.08
C GLN A 57 -17.84 0.44 36.78
N LYS A 58 -18.60 0.78 35.72
CA LYS A 58 -18.47 0.17 34.40
C LYS A 58 -17.31 0.77 33.60
N GLN A 59 -16.98 2.04 33.86
CA GLN A 59 -15.87 2.75 33.24
C GLN A 59 -14.52 2.38 33.87
N ASP A 60 -14.49 2.10 35.17
CA ASP A 60 -13.29 1.60 35.86
C ASP A 60 -12.94 0.15 35.49
N SER A 61 -13.95 -0.69 35.20
CA SER A 61 -13.73 -2.06 34.72
C SER A 61 -13.29 -2.11 33.24
N VAL A 62 -13.71 -1.14 32.43
CA VAL A 62 -13.25 -0.99 31.03
C VAL A 62 -11.86 -0.34 30.97
N ASN A 63 -11.55 0.62 31.85
CA ASN A 63 -10.22 1.24 31.93
C ASN A 63 -9.15 0.31 32.52
N LYS A 64 -9.52 -0.66 33.37
CA LYS A 64 -8.59 -1.67 33.93
C LYS A 64 -8.33 -2.85 32.98
N ILE A 65 -9.16 -3.03 31.95
CA ILE A 65 -8.90 -3.99 30.84
C ILE A 65 -8.17 -3.28 29.66
N ALA A 66 -8.37 -1.97 29.47
CA ALA A 66 -7.68 -1.17 28.45
C ALA A 66 -6.18 -0.91 28.74
N THR A 67 -5.69 -1.19 29.95
CA THR A 67 -4.30 -0.94 30.35
C THR A 67 -3.37 -2.16 30.27
N THR A 68 -3.83 -3.29 29.72
CA THR A 68 -2.98 -4.50 29.55
C THR A 68 -2.76 -4.90 28.08
N ALA A 69 -2.81 -3.94 27.16
CA ALA A 69 -2.48 -4.15 25.75
C ALA A 69 -1.62 -3.01 25.16
N VAL A 70 -0.58 -2.59 25.88
CA VAL A 70 0.49 -1.74 25.34
C VAL A 70 1.81 -2.47 25.54
N ALA A 71 2.08 -3.46 24.69
CA ALA A 71 3.43 -3.95 24.45
C ALA A 71 3.81 -3.61 23.00
N ASP A 72 4.71 -2.63 22.90
CA ASP A 72 5.64 -2.32 21.81
C ASP A 72 5.08 -1.64 20.54
N ALA A 73 4.56 -0.42 20.68
CA ALA A 73 4.79 0.56 19.60
C ALA A 73 6.24 1.06 19.75
N PRO A 74 7.01 1.30 18.67
CA PRO A 74 8.36 1.81 18.81
C PRO A 74 8.34 3.17 19.55
N THR A 75 8.89 3.18 20.75
CA THR A 75 8.88 4.30 21.71
C THR A 75 10.07 5.25 21.55
N GLY A 76 10.93 5.01 20.57
CA GLY A 76 12.10 5.84 20.27
C GLY A 76 11.76 7.17 19.60
N PRO A 77 12.73 8.10 19.51
CA PRO A 77 12.55 9.35 18.79
C PRO A 77 12.12 9.08 17.35
N LYS A 78 11.19 9.88 16.83
CA LYS A 78 10.68 9.73 15.46
C LYS A 78 11.29 10.78 14.53
N ASP A 79 11.56 10.38 13.30
CA ASP A 79 12.00 11.25 12.22
C ASP A 79 11.05 11.12 11.03
N ILE A 80 10.28 12.18 10.75
CA ILE A 80 9.37 12.23 9.61
C ILE A 80 10.11 11.91 8.32
N LYS A 81 11.37 12.36 8.13
CA LYS A 81 12.15 12.18 6.89
C LYS A 81 12.36 10.73 6.49
N LYS A 82 12.14 9.76 7.39
CA LYS A 82 12.11 8.34 7.04
C LYS A 82 11.06 8.00 5.98
N TYR A 83 10.08 8.86 5.72
CA TYR A 83 9.16 8.72 4.58
C TYR A 83 9.88 8.68 3.22
N LEU A 84 11.09 9.23 3.12
CA LEU A 84 11.89 9.25 1.89
C LEU A 84 12.54 7.90 1.57
N LEU A 85 12.51 6.95 2.52
CA LEU A 85 13.09 5.63 2.31
C LEU A 85 12.30 4.87 1.24
N SER A 86 13.03 4.31 0.28
CA SER A 86 12.47 3.36 -0.68
C SER A 86 12.56 1.94 -0.12
N LYS A 87 11.66 1.06 -0.58
CA LYS A 87 11.65 -0.38 -0.30
C LYS A 87 11.73 -0.69 1.21
N THR A 88 11.07 0.14 2.00
CA THR A 88 11.11 0.10 3.47
C THR A 88 9.73 0.49 4.01
N ILE A 89 9.20 -0.33 4.92
CA ILE A 89 8.06 0.07 5.77
C ILE A 89 8.65 0.74 7.01
N THR A 90 8.17 1.94 7.33
CA THR A 90 8.67 2.73 8.45
C THR A 90 7.54 3.09 9.41
N SER A 91 7.81 3.01 10.71
CA SER A 91 6.99 3.58 11.78
C SER A 91 7.46 4.99 12.17
N PHE A 92 8.38 5.56 11.37
CA PHE A 92 9.14 6.78 11.63
C PHE A 92 10.09 6.72 12.84
N SER A 93 10.13 5.61 13.57
CA SER A 93 11.11 5.37 14.64
C SER A 93 12.53 5.51 14.12
N THR A 94 13.40 6.23 14.83
CA THR A 94 14.84 6.32 14.55
C THR A 94 15.55 4.98 14.77
N ASP A 95 15.04 4.15 15.69
CA ASP A 95 15.47 2.77 15.88
C ASP A 95 15.03 1.89 14.69
N ASN A 96 16.01 1.43 13.92
CA ASN A 96 15.82 0.60 12.73
C ASN A 96 15.71 -0.91 13.05
N THR A 97 15.94 -1.30 14.31
CA THR A 97 15.89 -2.70 14.75
C THR A 97 14.46 -3.17 15.05
N VAL A 98 13.55 -2.24 15.34
CA VAL A 98 12.15 -2.53 15.63
C VAL A 98 11.33 -2.58 14.34
N ALA A 99 10.44 -3.56 14.24
CA ALA A 99 9.49 -3.65 13.15
C ALA A 99 8.50 -2.47 13.15
N ALA A 100 8.11 -2.00 11.99
CA ALA A 100 7.11 -0.96 11.82
C ALA A 100 5.69 -1.45 12.09
N LEU A 101 5.42 -2.75 11.91
CA LEU A 101 4.13 -3.41 12.15
C LEU A 101 4.25 -4.56 13.17
N PRO A 102 4.71 -4.29 14.42
CA PRO A 102 5.10 -5.32 15.36
C PRO A 102 3.98 -6.31 15.71
N GLN A 103 2.71 -5.88 15.84
CA GLN A 103 1.61 -6.80 16.19
C GLN A 103 1.33 -7.77 15.05
N THR A 104 1.29 -7.27 13.82
CA THR A 104 1.07 -8.05 12.61
C THR A 104 2.20 -9.06 12.44
N MET A 105 3.45 -8.63 12.62
CA MET A 105 4.60 -9.53 12.53
C MET A 105 4.58 -10.63 13.59
N ARG A 106 4.22 -10.31 14.84
CA ARG A 106 4.04 -11.31 15.91
C ARG A 106 2.96 -12.34 15.56
N LYS A 107 1.81 -11.90 15.04
CA LYS A 107 0.73 -12.81 14.62
C LYS A 107 1.15 -13.69 13.46
N LEU A 108 1.87 -13.15 12.48
CA LEU A 108 2.42 -13.91 11.36
C LEU A 108 3.47 -14.94 11.81
N TYR A 109 4.31 -14.58 12.78
CA TYR A 109 5.27 -15.51 13.37
C TYR A 109 4.54 -16.65 14.09
N ALA A 110 3.55 -16.35 14.93
CA ALA A 110 2.72 -17.35 15.61
C ALA A 110 1.98 -18.26 14.62
N LEU A 111 1.44 -17.70 13.53
CA LEU A 111 0.82 -18.46 12.45
C LEU A 111 1.83 -19.37 11.75
N LYS A 112 3.03 -18.86 11.46
CA LYS A 112 4.10 -19.63 10.79
C LYS A 112 4.49 -20.86 11.62
N GLN A 113 4.57 -20.71 12.94
CA GLN A 113 4.94 -21.80 13.87
C GLN A 113 3.80 -22.78 14.11
N SER A 114 2.60 -22.28 14.42
CA SER A 114 1.48 -23.13 14.83
C SER A 114 0.69 -23.74 13.67
N LYS A 115 0.77 -23.11 12.48
CA LYS A 115 -0.10 -23.39 11.32
C LYS A 115 -1.59 -23.29 11.61
N LYS A 116 -1.96 -22.60 12.69
CA LYS A 116 -3.34 -22.45 13.17
C LYS A 116 -3.74 -20.98 13.24
N GLY A 117 -5.01 -20.73 12.97
CA GLY A 117 -5.59 -19.40 12.95
C GLY A 117 -5.43 -18.70 11.61
N LYS A 118 -5.93 -17.45 11.56
CA LYS A 118 -5.91 -16.61 10.36
C LYS A 118 -5.27 -15.27 10.69
N VAL A 119 -4.42 -14.78 9.79
CA VAL A 119 -3.99 -13.38 9.78
C VAL A 119 -4.66 -12.69 8.59
N ARG A 120 -5.48 -11.67 8.84
CA ARG A 120 -6.28 -10.98 7.82
C ARG A 120 -5.80 -9.56 7.57
N ILE A 121 -5.63 -9.24 6.29
CA ILE A 121 -5.20 -7.93 5.80
C ILE A 121 -6.33 -7.34 4.96
N ALA A 122 -6.85 -6.17 5.35
CA ALA A 122 -7.78 -5.38 4.55
C ALA A 122 -6.97 -4.36 3.73
N TRP A 123 -6.95 -4.51 2.41
CA TRP A 123 -6.27 -3.59 1.51
C TRP A 123 -7.29 -2.70 0.81
N PHE A 124 -7.33 -1.43 1.20
CA PHE A 124 -8.20 -0.42 0.61
C PHE A 124 -7.46 0.37 -0.45
N GLY A 125 -8.13 0.62 -1.57
CA GLY A 125 -7.59 1.48 -2.61
C GLY A 125 -8.59 1.83 -3.68
N ASP A 126 -8.10 2.46 -4.74
CA ASP A 126 -8.90 2.96 -5.84
C ASP A 126 -8.81 2.05 -7.09
N SER A 127 -8.82 2.63 -8.29
CA SER A 127 -8.65 1.89 -9.55
C SER A 127 -7.29 1.18 -9.62
N PHE A 128 -6.28 1.63 -8.89
CA PHE A 128 -4.93 1.08 -8.92
C PHE A 128 -4.88 -0.41 -8.55
N ILE A 129 -5.79 -0.87 -7.69
CA ILE A 129 -5.86 -2.26 -7.22
C ILE A 129 -7.10 -3.02 -7.71
N GLU A 130 -7.94 -2.41 -8.56
CA GLU A 130 -9.25 -2.96 -8.92
C GLU A 130 -9.17 -4.31 -9.65
N GLY A 131 -8.16 -4.48 -10.50
CA GLY A 131 -7.89 -5.74 -11.21
C GLY A 131 -7.23 -6.80 -10.34
N ASP A 132 -7.15 -6.57 -9.02
CA ASP A 132 -6.44 -7.42 -8.08
C ASP A 132 -4.98 -7.61 -8.53
N GLN A 133 -4.33 -6.54 -8.98
CA GLN A 133 -3.05 -6.64 -9.66
C GLN A 133 -1.89 -6.78 -8.65
N LEU A 134 -1.50 -5.67 -8.00
CA LEU A 134 -0.47 -5.65 -6.97
C LEU A 134 -0.83 -6.58 -5.80
N THR A 135 -2.09 -6.48 -5.36
CA THR A 135 -2.66 -7.24 -4.24
C THR A 135 -2.66 -8.75 -4.50
N LYS A 136 -2.88 -9.23 -5.73
CA LYS A 136 -2.71 -10.66 -6.07
C LYS A 136 -1.28 -11.12 -5.86
N THR A 137 -0.29 -10.37 -6.35
CA THR A 137 1.11 -10.76 -6.23
C THR A 137 1.56 -10.78 -4.77
N PHE A 138 1.13 -9.79 -3.98
CA PHE A 138 1.35 -9.79 -2.54
C PHE A 138 0.64 -10.94 -1.84
N ARG A 139 -0.67 -11.15 -2.09
CA ARG A 139 -1.48 -12.24 -1.52
C ARG A 139 -0.84 -13.60 -1.78
N LYS A 140 -0.49 -13.87 -3.04
CA LYS A 140 0.14 -15.12 -3.46
C LYS A 140 1.42 -15.39 -2.67
N GLN A 141 2.31 -14.40 -2.55
CA GLN A 141 3.57 -14.57 -1.83
C GLN A 141 3.36 -14.74 -0.32
N MET A 142 2.46 -13.97 0.28
CA MET A 142 2.11 -14.13 1.69
C MET A 142 1.53 -15.53 1.98
N GLN A 143 0.63 -16.02 1.13
CA GLN A 143 0.04 -17.35 1.25
C GLN A 143 1.08 -18.46 1.03
N GLN A 144 1.97 -18.31 0.04
CA GLN A 144 3.06 -19.26 -0.18
C GLN A 144 4.03 -19.32 1.01
N PHE A 145 4.33 -18.18 1.64
CA PHE A 145 5.27 -18.13 2.75
C PHE A 145 4.63 -18.55 4.07
N PHE A 146 3.49 -17.99 4.45
CA PHE A 146 2.86 -18.22 5.76
C PHE A 146 1.84 -19.36 5.78
N GLY A 147 1.44 -19.85 4.61
CA GLY A 147 0.31 -20.76 4.44
C GLY A 147 -1.00 -19.98 4.18
N GLY A 148 -1.96 -20.67 3.59
CA GLY A 148 -3.23 -20.11 3.15
C GLY A 148 -3.40 -20.19 1.64
N TYR A 149 -4.59 -19.84 1.18
CA TYR A 149 -5.04 -19.85 -0.21
C TYR A 149 -6.38 -19.13 -0.29
N GLY A 150 -6.98 -19.03 -1.48
CA GLY A 150 -8.24 -18.34 -1.68
C GLY A 150 -8.06 -16.84 -1.92
N VAL A 151 -9.02 -16.25 -2.59
CA VAL A 151 -9.01 -14.85 -3.03
C VAL A 151 -9.50 -13.87 -1.94
N GLY A 152 -10.11 -14.37 -0.87
CA GLY A 152 -10.70 -13.55 0.19
C GLY A 152 -12.11 -13.08 -0.14
N PHE A 153 -12.46 -11.87 0.31
CA PHE A 153 -13.76 -11.24 0.09
C PHE A 153 -13.96 -10.85 -1.39
N VAL A 154 -15.15 -11.16 -1.89
CA VAL A 154 -15.62 -10.83 -3.23
C VAL A 154 -17.03 -10.23 -3.13
N PRO A 155 -17.26 -9.01 -3.62
CA PRO A 155 -18.60 -8.42 -3.67
C PRO A 155 -19.53 -9.22 -4.61
N VAL A 156 -20.83 -8.99 -4.55
CA VAL A 156 -21.81 -9.73 -5.38
C VAL A 156 -21.56 -9.50 -6.87
N THR A 157 -21.48 -8.24 -7.29
CA THR A 157 -21.21 -7.86 -8.68
C THR A 157 -19.72 -7.63 -8.89
N SER A 158 -19.24 -7.87 -10.11
CA SER A 158 -17.84 -7.55 -10.46
C SER A 158 -17.60 -6.05 -10.37
N VAL A 159 -16.48 -5.65 -9.78
CA VAL A 159 -16.03 -4.24 -9.71
C VAL A 159 -15.23 -3.82 -10.95
N THR A 160 -14.95 -4.76 -11.86
CA THR A 160 -14.16 -4.55 -13.08
C THR A 160 -14.86 -5.13 -14.29
N VAL A 161 -14.41 -4.75 -15.49
CA VAL A 161 -14.80 -5.46 -16.72
C VAL A 161 -14.42 -6.94 -16.64
N ASP A 162 -15.21 -7.78 -17.28
CA ASP A 162 -15.04 -9.24 -17.25
C ASP A 162 -13.62 -9.63 -17.71
N GLY A 163 -13.00 -10.54 -16.95
CA GLY A 163 -11.66 -11.05 -17.23
C GLY A 163 -10.50 -10.13 -16.79
N PHE A 164 -10.75 -8.90 -16.32
CA PHE A 164 -9.67 -8.04 -15.85
C PHE A 164 -9.07 -8.52 -14.53
N ARG A 165 -9.91 -8.87 -13.55
CA ARG A 165 -9.49 -9.57 -12.32
C ARG A 165 -9.37 -11.06 -12.59
N THR A 166 -8.14 -11.59 -12.65
CA THR A 166 -7.91 -12.98 -13.07
C THR A 166 -7.93 -14.02 -11.94
N THR A 167 -8.03 -13.58 -10.68
CA THR A 167 -8.04 -14.46 -9.49
C THR A 167 -9.42 -15.00 -9.14
N VAL A 168 -10.48 -14.44 -9.72
CA VAL A 168 -11.87 -14.83 -9.46
C VAL A 168 -12.70 -14.58 -10.71
N SER A 169 -13.70 -15.43 -10.95
CA SER A 169 -14.76 -15.15 -11.92
C SER A 169 -16.11 -15.06 -11.21
N GLN A 170 -16.95 -14.15 -11.69
CA GLN A 170 -18.27 -13.87 -11.15
C GLN A 170 -19.29 -13.90 -12.29
N LYS A 171 -20.45 -14.51 -12.04
CA LYS A 171 -21.62 -14.44 -12.93
C LYS A 171 -22.84 -14.22 -12.07
N TRP A 172 -23.68 -13.26 -12.40
CA TRP A 172 -24.89 -12.98 -11.64
C TRP A 172 -26.10 -12.80 -12.56
N THR A 173 -27.27 -13.10 -12.02
CA THR A 173 -28.58 -12.94 -12.68
C THR A 173 -29.59 -12.37 -11.68
N GLY A 174 -30.73 -11.92 -12.18
CA GLY A 174 -31.79 -11.29 -11.39
C GLY A 174 -31.48 -9.85 -11.01
N ASP A 175 -32.39 -9.26 -10.24
CA ASP A 175 -32.42 -7.82 -9.99
C ASP A 175 -31.67 -7.48 -8.71
N TRP A 176 -30.39 -7.17 -8.85
CA TRP A 176 -29.54 -6.71 -7.75
C TRP A 176 -29.57 -5.17 -7.67
N ILE A 177 -30.08 -4.65 -6.57
CA ILE A 177 -30.05 -3.22 -6.25
C ILE A 177 -28.79 -2.96 -5.44
N GLU A 178 -27.93 -2.05 -5.89
CA GLU A 178 -26.69 -1.66 -5.21
C GLU A 178 -26.79 -0.27 -4.59
N GLU A 179 -26.40 -0.17 -3.32
CA GLU A 179 -25.99 1.07 -2.68
C GLU A 179 -24.48 1.05 -2.44
N ASN A 180 -23.82 2.19 -2.66
CA ASN A 180 -22.38 2.29 -2.58
C ASN A 180 -21.88 3.70 -2.21
N PHE A 181 -20.56 3.88 -2.17
CA PHE A 181 -19.94 5.17 -1.80
C PHE A 181 -20.39 6.37 -2.63
N LYS A 182 -20.93 6.18 -3.84
CA LYS A 182 -21.40 7.29 -4.69
C LYS A 182 -22.83 7.71 -4.38
N ASN A 183 -23.61 6.90 -3.67
CA ASN A 183 -24.94 7.30 -3.23
C ASN A 183 -24.83 8.46 -2.21
N LYS A 184 -25.74 9.44 -2.32
CA LYS A 184 -25.81 10.59 -1.41
C LYS A 184 -26.32 10.16 -0.04
N GLU A 185 -27.37 9.35 -0.05
CA GLU A 185 -28.01 8.78 1.12
C GLU A 185 -27.89 7.26 1.07
N LEU A 186 -27.76 6.66 2.23
CA LEU A 186 -27.61 5.22 2.41
C LEU A 186 -28.76 4.74 3.29
N THR A 187 -29.46 3.70 2.87
CA THR A 187 -30.56 3.12 3.66
C THR A 187 -30.01 2.25 4.80
N ARG A 188 -28.82 1.66 4.60
CA ARG A 188 -28.12 0.83 5.60
C ARG A 188 -26.61 0.98 5.49
N PRO A 189 -25.86 0.56 6.53
CA PRO A 189 -24.41 0.57 6.50
C PRO A 189 -23.82 -0.23 5.33
N LEU A 190 -22.87 0.38 4.62
CA LEU A 190 -22.03 -0.27 3.63
C LEU A 190 -21.01 -1.20 4.31
N PHE A 191 -20.63 -2.28 3.63
CA PHE A 191 -19.46 -3.07 4.03
C PHE A 191 -18.16 -2.34 3.67
N LEU A 192 -17.02 -2.88 4.11
CA LEU A 192 -15.69 -2.29 3.87
C LEU A 192 -15.39 -2.09 2.36
N SER A 193 -15.97 -2.91 1.48
CA SER A 193 -15.91 -2.73 0.03
C SER A 193 -16.63 -1.47 -0.48
N GLY A 194 -17.31 -0.74 0.39
CA GLY A 194 -18.12 0.42 0.06
C GLY A 194 -19.41 0.07 -0.65
N ARG A 195 -19.91 -1.15 -0.49
CA ARG A 195 -21.07 -1.68 -1.22
C ARG A 195 -22.02 -2.44 -0.31
N LEU A 196 -23.26 -2.46 -0.75
CA LEU A 196 -24.40 -3.13 -0.16
C LEU A 196 -25.35 -3.50 -1.29
N TYR A 197 -25.86 -4.72 -1.25
CA TYR A 197 -26.75 -5.26 -2.26
C TYR A 197 -28.06 -5.79 -1.65
N TYR A 198 -29.14 -5.67 -2.42
CA TYR A 198 -30.43 -6.28 -2.12
C TYR A 198 -30.97 -6.97 -3.37
N THR A 199 -31.68 -8.08 -3.19
CA THR A 199 -32.38 -8.74 -4.28
C THR A 199 -33.50 -9.65 -3.77
N GLY A 200 -34.59 -9.76 -4.52
CA GLY A 200 -35.69 -10.69 -4.25
C GLY A 200 -35.66 -11.95 -5.14
N ASN A 201 -34.83 -11.97 -6.17
CA ASN A 201 -34.79 -13.02 -7.20
C ASN A 201 -33.37 -13.26 -7.76
N GLY A 202 -32.35 -12.68 -7.13
CA GLY A 202 -30.99 -12.67 -7.65
C GLY A 202 -30.21 -13.94 -7.34
N SER A 203 -29.30 -14.29 -8.25
CA SER A 203 -28.32 -15.35 -8.06
C SER A 203 -26.93 -14.85 -8.44
N VAL A 204 -25.91 -15.30 -7.72
CA VAL A 204 -24.50 -15.04 -8.02
C VAL A 204 -23.69 -16.31 -7.91
N THR A 205 -22.88 -16.59 -8.92
CA THR A 205 -21.88 -17.66 -8.93
C THR A 205 -20.49 -17.04 -8.88
N ILE A 206 -19.67 -17.48 -7.93
CA ILE A 206 -18.30 -17.02 -7.74
C ILE A 206 -17.38 -18.23 -7.77
N LYS A 207 -16.35 -18.19 -8.62
CA LYS A 207 -15.30 -19.21 -8.69
C LYS A 207 -13.94 -18.60 -8.38
N ASP A 208 -13.25 -19.19 -7.42
CA ASP A 208 -11.85 -18.89 -7.10
C ASP A 208 -10.91 -19.54 -8.12
N HIS A 209 -9.93 -18.78 -8.60
CA HIS A 209 -8.89 -19.24 -9.55
C HIS A 209 -7.48 -19.29 -8.92
N THR A 210 -7.35 -19.02 -7.62
CA THR A 210 -6.07 -19.10 -6.90
C THR A 210 -5.62 -20.55 -6.69
N LEU A 211 -6.57 -21.49 -6.71
CA LEU A 211 -6.38 -22.92 -6.49
C LEU A 211 -6.63 -23.79 -7.73
N ASP A 212 -6.72 -23.22 -8.94
CA ASP A 212 -7.01 -23.98 -10.18
C ASP A 212 -6.01 -25.14 -10.44
N LYS A 213 -4.80 -25.07 -9.85
CA LYS A 213 -3.76 -26.10 -9.94
C LYS A 213 -3.74 -27.11 -8.78
N ASP A 214 -4.57 -26.92 -7.75
CA ASP A 214 -4.66 -27.80 -6.58
C ASP A 214 -6.12 -28.02 -6.19
N SER A 215 -6.77 -28.96 -6.88
CA SER A 215 -8.18 -29.32 -6.69
C SER A 215 -8.46 -30.06 -5.37
N THR A 216 -7.43 -30.37 -4.58
CA THR A 216 -7.58 -31.14 -3.33
C THR A 216 -7.84 -30.26 -2.11
N GLN A 217 -7.55 -28.96 -2.21
CA GLN A 217 -7.75 -28.02 -1.10
C GLN A 217 -9.23 -27.76 -0.85
N ARG A 218 -9.63 -27.85 0.41
CA ARG A 218 -10.95 -27.43 0.87
C ARG A 218 -10.97 -25.92 1.05
N LEU A 219 -11.99 -25.24 0.52
CA LEU A 219 -12.10 -23.79 0.58
C LEU A 219 -13.38 -23.40 1.33
N GLU A 220 -13.26 -22.57 2.36
CA GLU A 220 -14.41 -22.04 3.08
C GLU A 220 -15.06 -20.93 2.25
N LYS A 221 -16.36 -21.07 1.98
CA LYS A 221 -17.18 -20.04 1.33
C LYS A 221 -18.22 -19.55 2.31
N SER A 222 -18.09 -18.30 2.74
CA SER A 222 -18.98 -17.70 3.72
C SER A 222 -19.70 -16.49 3.14
N LEU A 223 -21.03 -16.44 3.30
CA LEU A 223 -21.83 -15.26 3.03
C LEU A 223 -21.56 -14.20 4.10
N ILE A 224 -21.31 -12.97 3.64
CA ILE A 224 -21.22 -11.79 4.48
C ILE A 224 -22.49 -10.97 4.26
N CYS A 225 -23.32 -10.86 5.30
CA CYS A 225 -24.62 -10.20 5.23
C CYS A 225 -24.94 -9.40 6.49
N GLY A 226 -25.93 -8.51 6.39
CA GLY A 226 -26.47 -7.76 7.53
C GLY A 226 -27.45 -8.59 8.35
N ALA A 227 -28.17 -7.93 9.25
CA ALA A 227 -29.22 -8.58 10.02
C ALA A 227 -30.42 -8.97 9.15
N GLY A 228 -30.97 -10.18 9.36
CA GLY A 228 -32.18 -10.66 8.70
C GLY A 228 -32.34 -12.18 8.77
N SER A 229 -33.47 -12.67 8.27
CA SER A 229 -33.69 -14.10 8.01
C SER A 229 -34.04 -14.26 6.54
N ALA A 230 -33.43 -15.21 5.85
CA ALA A 230 -33.74 -15.43 4.44
C ALA A 230 -33.70 -16.90 4.05
N ALA A 231 -34.64 -17.26 3.18
CA ALA A 231 -34.50 -18.38 2.29
C ALA A 231 -33.39 -18.04 1.28
N ILE A 232 -32.29 -18.78 1.32
CA ILE A 232 -31.24 -18.70 0.31
C ILE A 232 -31.08 -20.06 -0.35
N THR A 233 -30.54 -20.06 -1.56
CA THR A 233 -30.20 -21.29 -2.27
C THR A 233 -28.69 -21.36 -2.39
N VAL A 234 -28.08 -22.46 -1.96
CA VAL A 234 -26.64 -22.69 -2.04
C VAL A 234 -26.39 -23.88 -2.95
N ASN A 235 -25.76 -23.66 -4.10
CA ASN A 235 -25.52 -24.68 -5.14
C ASN A 235 -26.80 -25.44 -5.52
N GLY A 236 -27.91 -24.71 -5.70
CA GLY A 236 -29.23 -25.28 -6.03
C GLY A 236 -30.02 -25.85 -4.85
N GLN A 237 -29.43 -25.94 -3.66
CA GLN A 237 -30.09 -26.47 -2.46
C GLN A 237 -30.65 -25.34 -1.59
N GLY A 238 -31.95 -25.35 -1.32
CA GLY A 238 -32.60 -24.38 -0.44
C GLY A 238 -32.13 -24.52 1.01
N ARG A 239 -31.87 -23.39 1.67
CA ARG A 239 -31.44 -23.31 3.07
C ARG A 239 -32.09 -22.12 3.74
N GLN A 240 -32.45 -22.31 5.01
CA GLN A 240 -32.91 -21.23 5.88
C GLN A 240 -31.80 -20.86 6.85
N PHE A 241 -31.55 -19.56 7.01
CA PHE A 241 -30.60 -19.06 8.01
C PHE A 241 -31.18 -17.88 8.77
N ALA A 242 -30.81 -17.80 10.04
CA ALA A 242 -30.97 -16.61 10.87
C ALA A 242 -29.63 -15.85 10.91
N ALA A 243 -29.68 -14.56 10.64
CA ALA A 243 -28.55 -13.64 10.70
C ALA A 243 -28.88 -12.54 11.73
N PRO A 244 -28.80 -12.81 13.05
CA PRO A 244 -29.32 -11.91 14.08
C PRO A 244 -28.39 -10.71 14.38
N LYS A 245 -27.12 -10.79 14.00
CA LYS A 245 -26.12 -9.76 14.33
C LYS A 245 -26.15 -8.61 13.32
N ARG A 246 -25.53 -7.46 13.65
CA ARG A 246 -25.41 -6.32 12.71
C ARG A 246 -24.67 -6.73 11.44
N LEU A 247 -23.54 -7.44 11.56
CA LEU A 247 -22.88 -8.18 10.50
C LEU A 247 -22.92 -9.67 10.85
N ASN A 248 -23.17 -10.53 9.87
CA ASN A 248 -23.12 -11.98 10.02
C ASN A 248 -22.18 -12.57 8.98
N ARG A 249 -21.42 -13.59 9.41
CA ARG A 249 -20.66 -14.49 8.55
C ARG A 249 -21.31 -15.86 8.62
N LEU A 250 -21.92 -16.30 7.53
CA LEU A 250 -22.61 -17.59 7.45
C LEU A 250 -21.83 -18.54 6.56
N MET A 251 -21.32 -19.63 7.11
CA MET A 251 -20.61 -20.66 6.34
C MET A 251 -21.59 -21.37 5.39
N LEU A 252 -21.36 -21.26 4.09
CA LEU A 252 -22.20 -21.87 3.07
C LEU A 252 -21.66 -23.22 2.63
N ASP A 253 -20.34 -23.31 2.44
CA ASP A 253 -19.68 -24.54 2.02
C ASP A 253 -18.21 -24.55 2.43
N SER A 254 -17.64 -25.75 2.59
CA SER A 254 -16.22 -25.95 2.90
C SER A 254 -15.63 -27.11 2.10
N SER A 255 -16.22 -27.46 0.95
CA SER A 255 -15.78 -28.56 0.09
C SER A 255 -14.53 -28.21 -0.73
N THR A 256 -14.04 -29.21 -1.49
CA THR A 256 -12.96 -29.04 -2.48
C THR A 256 -13.41 -28.38 -3.79
N ASN A 257 -14.72 -28.13 -3.96
CA ASN A 257 -15.20 -27.29 -5.06
C ASN A 257 -14.78 -25.84 -4.77
N HIS A 258 -14.12 -25.16 -5.70
CA HIS A 258 -13.72 -23.75 -5.52
C HIS A 258 -14.74 -22.76 -6.09
N SER A 259 -15.91 -23.25 -6.47
CA SER A 259 -17.07 -22.46 -6.90
C SER A 259 -18.20 -22.52 -5.88
N ILE A 260 -19.02 -21.46 -5.83
CA ILE A 260 -20.24 -21.36 -5.04
C ILE A 260 -21.28 -20.56 -5.81
N THR A 261 -22.51 -21.08 -5.86
CA THR A 261 -23.68 -20.35 -6.36
C THR A 261 -24.61 -20.03 -5.20
N LEU A 262 -24.89 -18.74 -5.00
CA LEU A 262 -25.80 -18.22 -3.99
C LEU A 262 -27.01 -17.57 -4.68
N GLY A 263 -28.20 -18.11 -4.43
CA GLY A 263 -29.48 -17.48 -4.73
C GLY A 263 -30.05 -16.79 -3.48
N VAL A 264 -30.61 -15.60 -3.62
CA VAL A 264 -31.22 -14.84 -2.53
C VAL A 264 -32.65 -14.46 -2.94
N GLN A 265 -33.62 -14.85 -2.12
CA GLN A 265 -35.05 -14.62 -2.35
C GLN A 265 -35.66 -13.70 -1.28
N ASN A 266 -34.90 -12.71 -0.81
CA ASN A 266 -35.34 -11.76 0.20
C ASN A 266 -34.73 -10.37 -0.04
N ASN A 267 -35.56 -9.45 -0.55
CA ASN A 267 -35.13 -8.09 -0.86
C ASN A 267 -34.84 -7.21 0.37
N GLN A 268 -35.09 -7.70 1.59
CA GLN A 268 -34.78 -7.01 2.84
C GLN A 268 -33.45 -7.43 3.46
N LEU A 269 -32.84 -8.53 2.99
CA LEU A 269 -31.57 -9.01 3.50
C LEU A 269 -30.42 -8.16 2.91
N PRO A 270 -29.64 -7.44 3.73
CA PRO A 270 -28.43 -6.77 3.24
C PRO A 270 -27.39 -7.82 2.88
N VAL A 271 -26.98 -7.89 1.61
CA VAL A 271 -25.93 -8.78 1.13
C VAL A 271 -24.71 -7.96 0.79
N TYR A 272 -23.54 -8.35 1.28
CA TYR A 272 -22.29 -7.62 1.01
C TYR A 272 -21.39 -8.35 0.03
N GLY A 273 -21.34 -9.68 0.12
CA GLY A 273 -20.51 -10.51 -0.74
C GLY A 273 -20.25 -11.89 -0.14
N ILE A 274 -19.30 -12.60 -0.73
CA ILE A 274 -18.86 -13.93 -0.28
C ILE A 274 -17.36 -13.88 -0.02
N SER A 275 -16.94 -14.44 1.11
CA SER A 275 -15.53 -14.64 1.45
C SER A 275 -15.13 -16.07 1.07
N LEU A 276 -14.08 -16.21 0.26
CA LEU A 276 -13.48 -17.47 -0.17
C LEU A 276 -12.08 -17.56 0.45
N GLU A 277 -11.98 -18.21 1.60
CA GLU A 277 -10.78 -18.17 2.44
C GLU A 277 -10.36 -19.58 2.93
N PRO A 278 -9.10 -19.79 3.34
CA PRO A 278 -8.65 -21.07 3.86
C PRO A 278 -9.18 -21.25 5.29
N GLN A 279 -9.10 -22.45 5.85
CA GLN A 279 -9.38 -22.63 7.29
C GLN A 279 -8.30 -21.99 8.18
N ASN A 280 -7.04 -22.03 7.75
CA ASN A 280 -5.89 -21.42 8.43
C ASN A 280 -4.97 -20.76 7.41
N GLY A 281 -4.25 -19.71 7.81
CA GLY A 281 -3.27 -19.02 6.96
C GLY A 281 -3.56 -17.53 6.78
N VAL A 282 -2.97 -16.94 5.75
CA VAL A 282 -3.12 -15.52 5.43
C VAL A 282 -4.29 -15.28 4.47
N VAL A 283 -5.09 -14.26 4.78
CA VAL A 283 -6.16 -13.73 3.91
C VAL A 283 -5.84 -12.27 3.60
N VAL A 284 -5.88 -11.91 2.31
CA VAL A 284 -5.70 -10.52 1.85
C VAL A 284 -6.91 -10.11 1.05
N ASP A 285 -7.77 -9.32 1.67
CA ASP A 285 -8.98 -8.79 1.04
C ASP A 285 -8.66 -7.52 0.25
N ASN A 286 -9.09 -7.49 -1.01
CA ASN A 286 -8.89 -6.37 -1.92
C ASN A 286 -10.16 -5.50 -2.00
N PHE A 287 -10.18 -4.41 -1.25
CA PHE A 287 -11.28 -3.44 -1.21
C PHE A 287 -10.99 -2.27 -2.14
N SER A 288 -11.17 -2.53 -3.44
CA SER A 288 -11.07 -1.51 -4.48
C SER A 288 -12.38 -0.77 -4.69
N PHE A 289 -12.28 0.54 -4.93
CA PHE A 289 -13.40 1.32 -5.44
C PHE A 289 -12.91 2.34 -6.46
N ARG A 290 -13.32 2.18 -7.73
CA ARG A 290 -12.86 3.08 -8.79
C ARG A 290 -13.29 4.53 -8.56
N GLY A 291 -12.30 5.43 -8.63
CA GLY A 291 -12.49 6.88 -8.69
C GLY A 291 -12.70 7.58 -7.35
N ILE A 292 -12.44 6.90 -6.22
CA ILE A 292 -12.45 7.51 -4.89
C ILE A 292 -11.03 7.95 -4.49
N SER A 293 -10.94 8.85 -3.51
CA SER A 293 -9.65 9.33 -2.99
C SER A 293 -9.39 8.90 -1.54
N GLY A 294 -10.31 8.13 -0.96
CA GLY A 294 -10.24 7.57 0.40
C GLY A 294 -11.16 8.30 1.38
N GLU A 295 -11.55 9.55 1.08
CA GLU A 295 -12.47 10.34 1.91
C GLU A 295 -13.84 9.68 2.06
N GLU A 296 -14.26 8.94 1.03
CA GLU A 296 -15.50 8.18 0.98
C GLU A 296 -15.59 7.10 2.05
N LEU A 297 -14.45 6.61 2.56
CA LEU A 297 -14.42 5.70 3.72
C LEU A 297 -15.02 6.36 4.96
N GLY A 298 -15.08 7.70 5.01
CA GLY A 298 -15.81 8.45 6.03
C GLY A 298 -17.30 8.11 6.11
N LYS A 299 -17.91 7.56 5.04
CA LYS A 299 -19.30 7.09 5.02
C LYS A 299 -19.52 5.75 5.75
N LEU A 300 -18.46 4.98 5.99
CA LEU A 300 -18.58 3.71 6.69
C LEU A 300 -19.06 3.93 8.14
N ASP A 301 -20.10 3.23 8.58
CA ASP A 301 -20.62 3.38 9.94
C ASP A 301 -19.66 2.79 10.98
N THR A 302 -19.33 3.55 12.03
CA THR A 302 -18.37 3.12 13.06
C THR A 302 -18.87 1.91 13.84
N SER A 303 -20.18 1.86 14.17
CA SER A 303 -20.75 0.72 14.90
C SER A 303 -20.73 -0.55 14.05
N PHE A 304 -20.94 -0.39 12.74
CA PHE A 304 -20.89 -1.47 11.78
C PHE A 304 -19.48 -1.99 11.56
N ILE A 305 -18.47 -1.12 11.44
CA ILE A 305 -17.06 -1.54 11.40
C ILE A 305 -16.68 -2.36 12.63
N ARG A 306 -17.15 -1.97 13.84
CA ARG A 306 -16.91 -2.78 15.05
C ARG A 306 -17.55 -4.17 14.94
N ALA A 307 -18.78 -4.26 14.42
CA ALA A 307 -19.40 -5.54 14.11
C ALA A 307 -18.63 -6.35 13.05
N VAL A 308 -18.01 -5.68 12.08
CA VAL A 308 -17.06 -6.31 11.14
C VAL A 308 -15.88 -6.90 11.90
N GLN A 309 -15.25 -6.15 12.79
CA GLN A 309 -14.11 -6.64 13.56
C GLN A 309 -14.47 -7.81 14.49
N GLU A 310 -15.70 -7.85 15.01
CA GLU A 310 -16.18 -8.96 15.85
C GLU A 310 -16.42 -10.26 15.06
N GLN A 311 -16.91 -10.18 13.82
CA GLN A 311 -17.24 -11.37 13.01
C GLN A 311 -16.19 -11.73 11.95
N ASN A 312 -15.33 -10.76 11.61
CA ASN A 312 -14.28 -10.85 10.62
C ASN A 312 -13.07 -9.98 11.03
N PRO A 313 -12.31 -10.39 12.05
CA PRO A 313 -11.24 -9.57 12.60
C PRO A 313 -10.10 -9.38 11.58
N TYR A 314 -9.74 -8.12 11.35
CA TYR A 314 -8.57 -7.69 10.59
C TYR A 314 -7.40 -7.37 11.52
N ASP A 315 -6.22 -7.81 11.14
CA ASP A 315 -4.98 -7.58 11.88
C ASP A 315 -4.20 -6.37 11.34
N LEU A 316 -4.34 -6.12 10.03
CA LEU A 316 -3.73 -5.01 9.33
C LEU A 316 -4.73 -4.36 8.36
N VAL A 317 -4.78 -3.03 8.36
CA VAL A 317 -5.43 -2.21 7.34
C VAL A 317 -4.36 -1.49 6.54
N VAL A 318 -4.38 -1.68 5.22
CA VAL A 318 -3.53 -0.96 4.26
C VAL A 318 -4.39 0.04 3.50
N LEU A 319 -3.95 1.29 3.43
CA LEU A 319 -4.63 2.37 2.70
C LEU A 319 -3.72 2.84 1.55
N GLU A 320 -4.11 2.55 0.32
CA GLU A 320 -3.38 2.91 -0.91
C GLU A 320 -4.27 3.79 -1.81
N TYR A 321 -4.11 5.10 -1.67
CA TYR A 321 -4.84 6.11 -2.43
C TYR A 321 -3.89 7.20 -2.95
N GLY A 322 -4.41 8.10 -3.77
CA GLY A 322 -3.74 9.37 -4.10
C GLY A 322 -3.71 9.69 -5.58
N VAL A 323 -3.80 8.70 -6.47
CA VAL A 323 -3.81 8.97 -7.92
C VAL A 323 -5.02 9.80 -8.34
N ASN A 324 -6.17 9.66 -7.67
CA ASN A 324 -7.37 10.48 -7.93
C ASN A 324 -7.32 11.88 -7.29
N VAL A 325 -6.46 12.08 -6.29
CA VAL A 325 -6.19 13.40 -5.69
C VAL A 325 -5.29 14.23 -6.61
N LEU A 326 -4.37 13.57 -7.31
CA LEU A 326 -3.43 14.17 -8.24
C LEU A 326 -3.99 14.19 -9.67
N TYR A 327 -5.12 14.86 -9.88
CA TYR A 327 -5.87 14.79 -11.14
C TYR A 327 -5.49 15.86 -12.18
N ARG A 328 -4.77 16.93 -11.79
CA ARG A 328 -4.21 17.94 -12.72
C ARG A 328 -2.68 17.95 -12.68
N PRO A 329 -2.02 18.28 -13.80
CA PRO A 329 -0.55 18.32 -13.89
C PRO A 329 0.12 19.28 -12.89
N ASP A 330 -0.54 20.41 -12.60
CA ASP A 330 -0.06 21.53 -11.78
C ASP A 330 -0.59 21.51 -10.34
N ASN A 331 -1.39 20.50 -9.94
CA ASN A 331 -1.82 20.36 -8.56
C ASN A 331 -0.62 20.17 -7.64
N THR A 332 -0.45 21.06 -6.65
CA THR A 332 0.66 21.03 -5.69
C THR A 332 0.23 21.19 -4.22
N ASP A 333 -0.99 21.67 -3.96
CA ASP A 333 -1.57 21.83 -2.63
C ASP A 333 -2.58 20.72 -2.33
N PHE A 334 -2.31 19.96 -1.26
CA PHE A 334 -3.11 18.83 -0.78
C PHE A 334 -3.58 19.02 0.66
N ALA A 335 -3.54 20.25 1.20
CA ALA A 335 -3.97 20.53 2.57
C ALA A 335 -5.46 20.20 2.80
N TRP A 336 -6.31 20.41 1.78
CA TRP A 336 -7.73 20.02 1.83
C TRP A 336 -7.88 18.50 1.97
N HIS A 337 -7.12 17.73 1.19
CA HIS A 337 -7.13 16.27 1.20
C HIS A 337 -6.66 15.77 2.58
N LYS A 338 -5.56 16.33 3.11
CA LYS A 338 -5.09 16.04 4.48
C LYS A 338 -6.18 16.29 5.51
N ARG A 339 -6.80 17.47 5.54
CA ARG A 339 -7.85 17.79 6.53
C ARG A 339 -9.02 16.81 6.49
N ASN A 340 -9.45 16.39 5.31
CA ASN A 340 -10.56 15.45 5.16
C ASN A 340 -10.16 14.03 5.55
N MET A 341 -9.02 13.55 5.05
CA MET A 341 -8.51 12.21 5.35
C MET A 341 -8.16 12.04 6.83
N MET A 342 -7.63 13.06 7.52
CA MET A 342 -7.35 12.96 8.96
C MET A 342 -8.57 12.53 9.77
N LYS A 343 -9.76 13.05 9.46
CA LYS A 343 -11.02 12.66 10.12
C LYS A 343 -11.36 11.20 9.85
N VAL A 344 -11.15 10.75 8.62
CA VAL A 344 -11.36 9.36 8.20
C VAL A 344 -10.40 8.42 8.93
N LEU A 345 -9.10 8.74 8.94
CA LEU A 345 -8.06 7.94 9.59
C LEU A 345 -8.32 7.79 11.10
N GLN A 346 -8.68 8.87 11.78
CA GLN A 346 -9.03 8.86 13.21
C GLN A 346 -10.27 7.99 13.46
N LYS A 347 -11.31 8.13 12.63
CA LYS A 347 -12.52 7.31 12.70
C LYS A 347 -12.21 5.82 12.49
N LEU A 348 -11.41 5.47 11.49
CA LEU A 348 -11.03 4.08 11.22
C LEU A 348 -10.22 3.49 12.37
N ARG A 349 -9.22 4.22 12.91
CA ARG A 349 -8.46 3.76 14.09
C ARG A 349 -9.37 3.51 15.30
N ALA A 350 -10.31 4.40 15.56
CA ALA A 350 -11.25 4.23 16.67
C ALA A 350 -12.25 3.07 16.45
N ALA A 351 -12.48 2.67 15.21
CA ALA A 351 -13.37 1.57 14.84
C ALA A 351 -12.67 0.21 14.81
N PHE A 352 -11.34 0.20 14.57
CA PHE A 352 -10.49 -0.99 14.54
C PHE A 352 -9.42 -0.96 15.65
N PRO A 353 -9.78 -1.13 16.93
CA PRO A 353 -8.88 -0.90 18.06
C PRO A 353 -7.68 -1.85 18.15
N ASN A 354 -7.77 -3.05 17.56
CA ASN A 354 -6.74 -4.10 17.64
C ASN A 354 -6.06 -4.37 16.28
N THR A 355 -6.06 -3.37 15.40
CA THR A 355 -5.60 -3.48 14.02
C THR A 355 -4.51 -2.45 13.78
N GLU A 356 -3.40 -2.88 13.18
CA GLU A 356 -2.36 -1.96 12.75
C GLU A 356 -2.75 -1.30 11.42
N PHE A 357 -2.19 -0.13 11.17
CA PHE A 357 -2.49 0.67 9.99
C PHE A 357 -1.21 0.99 9.23
N LEU A 358 -1.27 0.84 7.91
CA LEU A 358 -0.21 1.17 6.97
C LEU A 358 -0.78 2.08 5.88
N ILE A 359 -0.19 3.26 5.71
CA ILE A 359 -0.43 4.11 4.53
C ILE A 359 0.61 3.78 3.47
N VAL A 360 0.15 3.40 2.29
CA VAL A 360 0.96 3.27 1.09
C VAL A 360 0.78 4.55 0.28
N SER A 361 1.88 5.24 -0.02
CA SER A 361 1.80 6.47 -0.82
C SER A 361 1.27 6.20 -2.22
N THR A 362 0.85 7.25 -2.92
CA THR A 362 0.66 7.18 -4.37
C THR A 362 1.91 6.61 -5.06
N SER A 363 1.72 5.90 -6.17
CA SER A 363 2.78 5.58 -7.13
C SER A 363 3.13 6.81 -7.98
N ASP A 364 4.12 6.66 -8.86
CA ASP A 364 4.38 7.68 -9.88
C ASP A 364 3.18 7.83 -10.83
N ARG A 365 2.87 9.07 -11.18
CA ARG A 365 1.79 9.47 -12.10
C ARG A 365 2.32 10.55 -13.03
N GLY A 366 2.11 10.36 -14.33
CA GLY A 366 2.59 11.25 -15.38
C GLY A 366 1.48 12.07 -16.02
N PHE A 367 1.88 13.18 -16.63
CA PHE A 367 1.05 14.02 -17.49
C PHE A 367 1.86 14.44 -18.72
N ARG A 368 1.17 14.81 -19.79
CA ARG A 368 1.79 15.42 -20.96
C ARG A 368 1.91 16.94 -20.76
N TYR A 369 3.10 17.47 -21.02
CA TYR A 369 3.42 18.89 -21.00
C TYR A 369 3.98 19.25 -22.38
N GLY A 370 3.11 19.69 -23.28
CA GLY A 370 3.45 19.77 -24.70
C GLY A 370 3.67 18.37 -25.29
N GLU A 371 4.83 18.15 -25.91
CA GLU A 371 5.17 16.87 -26.53
C GLU A 371 5.73 15.85 -25.53
N GLU A 372 6.23 16.29 -24.38
CA GLU A 372 6.90 15.43 -23.40
C GLU A 372 5.93 14.92 -22.31
N ALA A 373 6.06 13.65 -21.95
CA ALA A 373 5.43 13.08 -20.77
C ALA A 373 6.42 13.10 -19.59
N ARG A 374 5.99 13.58 -18.43
CA ARG A 374 6.79 13.58 -17.18
C ARG A 374 5.87 13.44 -15.97
N SER A 375 6.45 13.14 -14.81
CA SER A 375 5.69 13.07 -13.55
C SER A 375 4.91 14.36 -13.27
N ALA A 376 3.81 14.21 -12.56
CA ALA A 376 3.03 15.30 -12.01
C ALA A 376 3.88 16.21 -11.11
N VAL A 377 3.71 17.53 -11.22
CA VAL A 377 4.54 18.51 -10.49
C VAL A 377 4.39 18.36 -8.97
N GLY A 378 3.19 18.09 -8.47
CA GLY A 378 2.94 17.97 -7.03
C GLY A 378 3.12 16.60 -6.42
N ILE A 379 3.69 15.61 -7.14
CA ILE A 379 3.75 14.25 -6.60
C ILE A 379 4.54 14.16 -5.28
N ASP A 380 5.67 14.86 -5.17
CA ASP A 380 6.46 14.91 -3.94
C ASP A 380 5.68 15.54 -2.78
N ASN A 381 4.89 16.57 -3.06
CA ASN A 381 4.03 17.23 -2.06
C ASN A 381 2.93 16.28 -1.60
N LEU A 382 2.31 15.51 -2.50
CA LEU A 382 1.29 14.52 -2.13
C LEU A 382 1.89 13.39 -1.29
N VAL A 383 3.04 12.84 -1.69
CA VAL A 383 3.75 11.78 -0.93
C VAL A 383 4.12 12.28 0.46
N ARG A 384 4.64 13.51 0.59
CA ARG A 384 4.88 14.14 1.90
C ARG A 384 3.59 14.26 2.70
N THR A 385 2.52 14.76 2.08
CA THR A 385 1.22 14.94 2.75
C THR A 385 0.69 13.62 3.30
N GLN A 386 0.79 12.53 2.54
CA GLN A 386 0.40 11.18 2.97
C GLN A 386 1.29 10.64 4.09
N ALA A 387 2.60 10.94 4.04
CA ALA A 387 3.53 10.59 5.12
C ALA A 387 3.21 11.33 6.42
N GLU A 388 2.86 12.61 6.34
CA GLU A 388 2.41 13.39 7.50
C GLU A 388 1.11 12.82 8.08
N MET A 389 0.15 12.43 7.24
CA MET A 389 -1.06 11.74 7.72
C MET A 389 -0.72 10.46 8.50
N ALA A 390 0.25 9.67 8.01
CA ALA A 390 0.68 8.47 8.70
C ALA A 390 1.38 8.80 10.03
N PHE A 391 2.30 9.76 10.01
CA PHE A 391 3.05 10.21 11.17
C PHE A 391 2.15 10.76 12.27
N ASP A 392 1.26 11.69 11.93
CA ASP A 392 0.35 12.38 12.84
C ASP A 392 -0.66 11.41 13.49
N ASN A 393 -0.98 10.29 12.83
CA ASN A 393 -1.87 9.25 13.36
C ASN A 393 -1.14 8.03 13.92
N GLY A 394 0.20 8.05 14.02
CA GLY A 394 0.98 6.91 14.51
C GLY A 394 0.77 5.63 13.70
N MET A 395 0.67 5.76 12.38
CA MET A 395 0.55 4.66 11.42
C MET A 395 1.91 4.38 10.76
N ALA A 396 2.10 3.16 10.27
CA ALA A 396 3.24 2.85 9.42
C ALA A 396 3.07 3.49 8.03
N PHE A 397 4.18 3.68 7.34
CA PHE A 397 4.22 4.26 6.00
C PHE A 397 5.11 3.46 5.06
N TYR A 398 4.68 3.33 3.79
CA TYR A 398 5.48 2.78 2.71
C TYR A 398 5.42 3.73 1.50
N ASN A 399 6.59 4.22 1.08
CA ASN A 399 6.71 5.11 -0.06
C ASN A 399 6.71 4.32 -1.37
N MET A 400 5.53 4.11 -1.95
CA MET A 400 5.38 3.42 -3.23
C MET A 400 6.09 4.18 -4.36
N PHE A 401 5.98 5.51 -4.39
CA PHE A 401 6.61 6.36 -5.40
C PHE A 401 8.13 6.15 -5.45
N ALA A 402 8.82 6.30 -4.31
CA ALA A 402 10.27 6.09 -4.23
C ALA A 402 10.66 4.63 -4.49
N SER A 403 9.83 3.67 -4.05
CA SER A 403 10.10 2.24 -4.23
C SER A 403 9.97 1.79 -5.68
N MET A 404 9.00 2.35 -6.41
CA MET A 404 8.78 2.15 -7.84
C MET A 404 9.97 2.65 -8.66
N GLY A 405 10.57 3.77 -8.26
CA GLY A 405 11.74 4.38 -8.92
C GLY A 405 11.74 5.90 -8.93
N GLY A 406 10.77 6.54 -8.28
CA GLY A 406 10.63 8.00 -8.24
C GLY A 406 10.19 8.59 -9.58
N ALA A 407 10.51 9.86 -9.79
CA ALA A 407 10.03 10.63 -10.93
C ALA A 407 10.40 10.02 -12.30
N GLY A 408 9.46 10.13 -13.24
CA GLY A 408 9.52 9.66 -14.61
C GLY A 408 9.43 8.15 -14.75
N THR A 409 9.23 7.39 -13.67
CA THR A 409 9.18 5.93 -13.73
C THR A 409 7.95 5.45 -14.48
N ILE A 410 6.78 6.03 -14.23
CA ILE A 410 5.55 5.60 -14.91
C ILE A 410 5.60 5.86 -16.42
N VAL A 411 6.24 6.96 -16.83
CA VAL A 411 6.49 7.28 -18.24
C VAL A 411 7.45 6.27 -18.85
N ARG A 412 8.61 6.03 -18.21
CA ARG A 412 9.55 5.00 -18.66
C ARG A 412 8.93 3.60 -18.73
N TRP A 413 8.00 3.29 -17.82
CA TRP A 413 7.26 2.03 -17.80
C TRP A 413 6.22 1.93 -18.92
N ALA A 414 5.55 3.03 -19.25
CA ALA A 414 4.64 3.06 -20.39
C ALA A 414 5.39 2.88 -21.71
N ASP A 415 6.57 3.48 -21.83
CA ASP A 415 7.38 3.50 -23.05
C ASP A 415 8.35 2.29 -23.17
N SER A 416 8.43 1.43 -22.15
CA SER A 416 9.34 0.27 -22.17
C SER A 416 8.87 -0.85 -23.10
N VAL A 417 9.80 -1.69 -23.54
CA VAL A 417 9.48 -2.92 -24.28
C VAL A 417 10.06 -4.14 -23.53
N PRO A 418 9.23 -5.04 -22.97
CA PRO A 418 7.77 -4.95 -22.91
C PRO A 418 7.28 -3.82 -21.98
N THR A 419 6.08 -3.28 -22.24
CA THR A 419 5.49 -2.20 -21.43
C THR A 419 5.23 -2.66 -19.99
N LEU A 420 5.34 -1.78 -19.01
CA LEU A 420 5.02 -2.06 -17.62
C LEU A 420 3.85 -1.21 -17.10
N ALA A 421 3.44 -0.19 -17.86
CA ALA A 421 2.28 0.64 -17.57
C ALA A 421 1.45 0.94 -18.84
N GLY A 422 0.23 1.41 -18.64
CA GLY A 422 -0.58 2.01 -19.70
C GLY A 422 0.01 3.35 -20.15
N HIS A 423 -0.26 3.72 -21.40
CA HIS A 423 0.09 5.05 -21.94
C HIS A 423 -0.82 6.17 -21.40
N ASP A 424 -1.70 5.84 -20.45
CA ASP A 424 -2.38 6.82 -19.62
C ASP A 424 -1.44 7.45 -18.57
N TYR A 425 -0.24 6.88 -18.38
CA TYR A 425 0.75 7.30 -17.40
C TYR A 425 0.22 7.30 -15.97
N VAL A 426 -0.77 6.45 -15.66
CA VAL A 426 -1.34 6.28 -14.32
C VAL A 426 -1.26 4.83 -13.89
N HIS A 427 -1.71 3.89 -14.72
CA HIS A 427 -1.95 2.51 -14.28
C HIS A 427 -0.84 1.56 -14.75
N PRO A 428 -0.13 0.89 -13.83
CA PRO A 428 0.69 -0.26 -14.17
C PRO A 428 -0.16 -1.34 -14.85
N ASN A 429 0.41 -2.03 -15.84
CA ASN A 429 -0.20 -3.25 -16.35
C ASN A 429 0.16 -4.44 -15.45
N GLY A 430 -0.31 -5.65 -15.77
CA GLY A 430 -0.05 -6.83 -14.94
C GLY A 430 1.42 -7.10 -14.62
N ARG A 431 2.36 -6.76 -15.53
CA ARG A 431 3.81 -6.91 -15.32
C ARG A 431 4.35 -5.86 -14.35
N GLY A 432 3.96 -4.59 -14.54
CA GLY A 432 4.36 -3.52 -13.62
C GLY A 432 3.81 -3.73 -12.22
N ALA A 433 2.53 -4.10 -12.11
CA ALA A 433 1.90 -4.40 -10.84
C ALA A 433 2.54 -5.61 -10.12
N GLU A 434 3.01 -6.61 -10.87
CA GLU A 434 3.79 -7.72 -10.29
C GLU A 434 5.12 -7.24 -9.69
N ILE A 435 5.83 -6.33 -10.37
CA ILE A 435 7.05 -5.69 -9.81
C ILE A 435 6.72 -4.97 -8.50
N LEU A 436 5.66 -4.15 -8.48
CA LEU A 436 5.25 -3.41 -7.28
C LEU A 436 4.87 -4.34 -6.14
N GLY A 437 4.13 -5.41 -6.42
CA GLY A 437 3.76 -6.43 -5.42
C GLY A 437 4.97 -7.14 -4.82
N ASN A 438 5.98 -7.47 -5.66
CA ASN A 438 7.24 -8.06 -5.19
C ASN A 438 8.06 -7.09 -4.32
N LEU A 439 8.14 -5.82 -4.70
CA LEU A 439 8.83 -4.78 -3.92
C LEU A 439 8.16 -4.59 -2.56
N PHE A 440 6.82 -4.52 -2.53
CA PHE A 440 6.07 -4.41 -1.31
C PHE A 440 6.25 -5.65 -0.42
N PHE A 441 6.10 -6.86 -0.96
CA PHE A 441 6.32 -8.11 -0.23
C PHE A 441 7.72 -8.17 0.38
N THR A 442 8.75 -7.82 -0.40
CA THR A 442 10.14 -7.78 0.10
C THR A 442 10.27 -6.82 1.29
N SER A 443 9.68 -5.64 1.19
CA SER A 443 9.72 -4.63 2.26
C SER A 443 8.96 -5.08 3.51
N PHE A 444 7.84 -5.78 3.31
CA PHE A 444 7.05 -6.38 4.37
C PHE A 444 7.82 -7.51 5.07
N MET A 445 8.49 -8.37 4.32
CA MET A 445 9.32 -9.44 4.87
C MET A 445 10.56 -8.90 5.60
N ASN A 446 11.17 -7.81 5.11
CA ASN A 446 12.24 -7.15 5.86
C ASN A 446 11.76 -6.67 7.24
N ASP A 447 10.52 -6.22 7.34
CA ASP A 447 9.92 -5.82 8.63
C ASP A 447 9.59 -7.04 9.51
N TYR A 448 9.12 -8.14 8.92
CA TYR A 448 8.94 -9.42 9.59
C TYR A 448 10.26 -9.96 10.18
N GLU A 449 11.37 -9.91 9.44
CA GLU A 449 12.67 -10.37 9.93
C GLU A 449 13.18 -9.54 11.11
N LYS A 450 12.93 -8.22 11.13
CA LYS A 450 13.25 -7.36 12.29
C LYS A 450 12.55 -7.84 13.55
N ALA A 451 11.25 -8.15 13.46
CA ALA A 451 10.46 -8.63 14.60
C ALA A 451 10.94 -9.98 15.15
N ASN A 452 11.65 -10.77 14.33
CA ASN A 452 12.06 -12.13 14.67
C ASN A 452 13.58 -12.28 14.87
N ASN A 453 14.34 -11.19 14.85
CA ASN A 453 15.77 -11.22 15.09
C ASN A 453 16.05 -11.42 16.60
N PRO A 454 16.72 -12.52 17.02
CA PRO A 454 17.01 -12.80 18.43
C PRO A 454 17.94 -11.78 19.11
N ALA A 455 18.58 -10.88 18.35
CA ALA A 455 19.36 -9.76 18.87
C ALA A 455 18.54 -8.48 19.15
N ALA A 456 17.24 -8.47 18.84
CA ALA A 456 16.35 -7.41 19.30
C ALA A 456 16.25 -7.49 20.84
N PRO A 457 16.28 -6.37 21.58
CA PRO A 457 16.17 -6.40 23.03
C PRO A 457 14.90 -7.15 23.44
N LYS A 458 15.05 -8.30 24.11
CA LYS A 458 13.91 -9.01 24.68
C LYS A 458 13.36 -8.14 25.80
N ALA A 459 12.18 -7.55 25.60
CA ALA A 459 11.46 -6.88 26.66
C ALA A 459 11.24 -7.89 27.80
N GLN A 460 11.89 -7.67 28.94
CA GLN A 460 11.62 -8.41 30.16
C GLN A 460 10.27 -7.94 30.72
N PRO A 461 9.39 -8.86 31.18
CA PRO A 461 8.21 -8.46 31.92
C PRO A 461 8.65 -7.92 33.29
N GLN A 462 8.53 -6.60 33.49
CA GLN A 462 8.88 -5.96 34.76
C GLN A 462 7.61 -5.74 35.62
N PRO A 463 7.64 -6.00 36.95
CA PRO A 463 6.47 -5.92 37.83
C PRO A 463 6.01 -4.48 38.07
N ALA A 464 4.71 -4.33 38.28
CA ALA A 464 4.04 -3.04 38.47
C ALA A 464 4.55 -2.26 39.69
N THR A 465 5.03 -1.04 39.46
CA THR A 465 5.17 0.00 40.49
C THR A 465 4.38 1.24 40.11
N THR A 466 3.52 1.69 41.02
CA THR A 466 2.61 2.83 40.93
C THR A 466 3.35 4.16 40.73
N PRO A 467 2.97 5.04 39.78
CA PRO A 467 3.59 6.34 39.64
C PRO A 467 2.84 7.45 40.40
N THR A 468 3.61 8.25 41.14
CA THR A 468 3.23 9.54 41.73
C THR A 468 3.39 10.65 40.69
N VAL A 469 2.41 11.55 40.58
CA VAL A 469 2.34 12.65 39.60
C VAL A 469 3.11 13.88 40.09
N ALA A 470 3.89 14.50 39.20
CA ALA A 470 4.37 15.89 39.33
C ALA A 470 4.12 16.68 38.02
N PRO A 471 3.91 18.00 38.06
CA PRO A 471 3.24 18.76 37.00
C PRO A 471 4.14 19.18 35.83
N VAL A 472 3.51 19.31 34.66
CA VAL A 472 4.05 19.71 33.36
C VAL A 472 4.28 21.23 33.29
N ALA A 473 5.46 21.65 32.82
CA ALA A 473 5.72 23.02 32.36
C ALA A 473 5.64 23.09 30.81
N GLN A 474 4.89 24.07 30.30
CA GLN A 474 4.76 24.36 28.86
C GLN A 474 6.01 25.07 28.31
N PRO A 475 6.47 24.80 27.07
CA PRO A 475 7.40 25.66 26.36
C PRO A 475 6.66 26.69 25.50
N THR A 476 7.11 27.94 25.64
CA THR A 476 6.74 29.14 24.87
C THR A 476 7.21 29.11 23.42
N VAL A 477 6.38 29.68 22.55
CA VAL A 477 6.58 29.91 21.11
C VAL A 477 7.56 31.06 20.87
N GLY A 478 8.58 30.84 20.02
CA GLY A 478 9.47 31.87 19.50
C GLY A 478 9.51 31.84 17.97
N THR A 479 9.07 32.93 17.34
CA THR A 479 9.09 33.20 15.90
C THR A 479 10.48 33.64 15.45
N VAL A 480 10.98 33.12 14.32
CA VAL A 480 12.08 33.75 13.56
C VAL A 480 11.74 33.72 12.07
N ALA A 481 11.93 34.89 11.45
CA ALA A 481 11.54 35.25 10.10
C ALA A 481 12.41 34.62 9.00
N GLU A 482 11.79 34.59 7.83
CA GLU A 482 12.20 34.05 6.55
C GLU A 482 13.39 34.82 5.94
N LYS A 483 14.40 34.09 5.46
CA LYS A 483 15.37 34.59 4.47
C LYS A 483 15.63 33.51 3.42
N ALA A 484 15.36 33.86 2.17
CA ALA A 484 15.56 33.02 0.99
C ALA A 484 17.05 32.63 0.84
N ILE A 485 17.31 31.33 0.74
CA ILE A 485 18.62 30.77 0.38
C ILE A 485 18.40 29.81 -0.80
N ALA A 486 19.15 30.02 -1.89
CA ALA A 486 19.16 29.17 -3.06
C ALA A 486 19.45 27.71 -2.71
N LYS A 487 18.72 26.76 -3.32
CA LYS A 487 18.83 25.30 -3.10
C LYS A 487 20.26 24.78 -3.37
N PRO A 488 21.01 24.27 -2.38
CA PRO A 488 22.15 23.42 -2.61
C PRO A 488 21.66 21.97 -2.70
N ALA A 489 22.06 21.22 -3.73
CA ALA A 489 21.96 19.77 -3.71
C ALA A 489 22.82 19.26 -2.53
N LEU A 490 22.19 18.69 -1.49
CA LEU A 490 22.92 18.07 -0.39
C LEU A 490 23.65 16.83 -0.94
N ASN A 491 24.94 16.96 -1.27
CA ASN A 491 25.78 15.82 -1.64
C ASN A 491 26.09 15.02 -0.38
N HIS A 492 25.48 13.84 -0.21
CA HIS A 492 25.64 12.97 0.96
C HIS A 492 26.90 12.11 0.92
N TYR A 493 27.77 12.29 -0.08
CA TYR A 493 29.07 11.62 -0.18
C TYR A 493 30.20 12.50 0.37
N THR A 494 31.20 11.89 1.02
CA THR A 494 32.40 12.59 1.50
C THR A 494 33.64 11.77 1.17
N LYS A 495 34.60 12.37 0.46
CA LYS A 495 35.90 11.73 0.18
C LYS A 495 36.78 11.76 1.43
N THR A 496 37.46 10.66 1.72
CA THR A 496 38.48 10.59 2.77
C THR A 496 39.84 11.01 2.21
N ASN A 497 40.79 11.28 3.11
CA ASN A 497 42.19 11.61 2.78
C ASN A 497 42.94 10.44 2.10
N TYR A 498 42.49 9.19 2.25
CA TYR A 498 43.07 8.01 1.58
C TYR A 498 42.25 7.54 0.37
N GLY A 499 41.37 8.39 -0.16
CA GLY A 499 40.73 8.18 -1.46
C GLY A 499 39.49 7.29 -1.45
N SER A 500 38.95 6.93 -0.29
CA SER A 500 37.64 6.29 -0.18
C SER A 500 36.51 7.32 -0.16
N ILE A 501 35.27 6.85 -0.29
CA ILE A 501 34.05 7.67 -0.39
C ILE A 501 33.04 7.18 0.65
N ILE A 502 32.78 7.98 1.66
CA ILE A 502 31.76 7.70 2.69
C ILE A 502 30.39 8.12 2.15
N ASP A 503 29.45 7.18 2.07
CA ASP A 503 28.03 7.43 1.85
C ASP A 503 27.33 7.63 3.21
N LYS A 504 27.06 8.89 3.58
CA LYS A 504 26.44 9.24 4.86
C LYS A 504 24.99 8.75 5.00
N ARG A 505 24.33 8.36 3.90
CA ARG A 505 22.95 7.83 3.90
C ARG A 505 22.93 6.34 4.18
N THR A 506 23.90 5.59 3.67
CA THR A 506 23.95 4.12 3.84
C THR A 506 24.91 3.67 4.94
N GLY A 507 25.79 4.55 5.43
CA GLY A 507 26.85 4.21 6.38
C GLY A 507 27.93 3.32 5.74
N ILE A 508 27.98 3.27 4.41
CA ILE A 508 28.94 2.47 3.65
C ILE A 508 30.08 3.37 3.21
N GLU A 509 31.30 2.91 3.45
CA GLU A 509 32.47 3.51 2.83
C GLU A 509 32.87 2.68 1.61
N TRP A 510 33.11 3.38 0.50
CA TRP A 510 33.38 2.82 -0.81
C TRP A 510 34.82 3.08 -1.23
N MET A 511 35.46 2.06 -1.79
CA MET A 511 36.73 2.20 -2.51
C MET A 511 36.51 1.83 -3.97
N VAL A 512 37.03 2.65 -4.89
CA VAL A 512 36.96 2.38 -6.33
C VAL A 512 38.34 1.96 -6.82
N ALA A 513 38.42 0.80 -7.46
CA ALA A 513 39.66 0.28 -8.04
C ALA A 513 40.13 1.13 -9.23
N GLU A 514 41.31 0.81 -9.76
CA GLU A 514 41.78 1.40 -11.01
C GLU A 514 40.88 1.01 -12.19
N ASP A 515 40.83 1.87 -13.21
CA ASP A 515 40.05 1.68 -14.44
C ASP A 515 40.69 0.61 -15.34
N LYS A 516 40.57 -0.65 -14.92
CA LYS A 516 40.95 -1.83 -15.67
C LYS A 516 39.93 -2.95 -15.46
N ASP A 517 40.01 -3.97 -16.29
CA ASP A 517 39.16 -5.16 -16.15
C ASP A 517 39.76 -6.12 -15.13
N TYR A 518 38.89 -6.70 -14.30
CA TYR A 518 39.23 -7.73 -13.32
C TYR A 518 38.38 -8.96 -13.59
N THR A 519 38.98 -10.14 -13.44
CA THR A 519 38.21 -11.36 -13.17
C THR A 519 37.51 -11.24 -11.81
N TRP A 520 36.49 -12.07 -11.58
CA TRP A 520 35.78 -12.03 -10.30
C TRP A 520 36.68 -12.40 -9.11
N ASP A 521 37.62 -13.33 -9.31
CA ASP A 521 38.58 -13.72 -8.27
C ASP A 521 39.60 -12.63 -7.99
N GLU A 522 40.12 -11.96 -9.01
CA GLU A 522 40.98 -10.78 -8.84
C GLU A 522 40.24 -9.64 -8.13
N ALA A 523 38.97 -9.42 -8.44
CA ALA A 523 38.14 -8.41 -7.78
C ALA A 523 37.99 -8.69 -6.28
N ARG A 524 37.74 -9.95 -5.93
CA ARG A 524 37.63 -10.40 -4.54
C ARG A 524 38.96 -10.29 -3.79
N GLN A 525 40.06 -10.72 -4.42
CA GLN A 525 41.40 -10.62 -3.84
C GLN A 525 41.83 -9.16 -3.67
N TRP A 526 41.57 -8.31 -4.67
CA TRP A 526 41.84 -6.88 -4.59
C TRP A 526 41.10 -6.25 -3.40
N ALA A 527 39.81 -6.53 -3.25
CA ALA A 527 39.04 -6.02 -2.13
C ALA A 527 39.58 -6.53 -0.79
N ALA A 528 39.88 -7.82 -0.66
CA ALA A 528 40.40 -8.40 0.58
C ALA A 528 41.80 -7.87 1.00
N ASN A 529 42.63 -7.50 0.02
CA ASN A 529 44.00 -7.04 0.25
C ASN A 529 44.11 -5.52 0.53
N LEU A 530 43.00 -4.76 0.47
CA LEU A 530 43.02 -3.34 0.80
C LEU A 530 43.31 -3.15 2.30
N THR A 531 44.37 -2.40 2.62
CA THR A 531 44.74 -2.02 3.99
C THR A 531 44.36 -0.58 4.34
N SER A 532 44.03 0.25 3.34
CA SER A 532 43.65 1.66 3.51
C SER A 532 42.50 1.83 4.51
N GLY A 533 42.64 2.79 5.43
CA GLY A 533 41.60 3.08 6.42
C GLY A 533 41.30 1.94 7.40
N GLY A 534 42.28 1.09 7.72
CA GLY A 534 42.16 0.02 8.71
C GLY A 534 41.73 -1.35 8.18
N GLY A 535 41.69 -1.55 6.86
CA GLY A 535 41.36 -2.84 6.25
C GLY A 535 39.87 -3.21 6.28
N HIS A 536 39.57 -4.52 6.26
CA HIS A 536 38.21 -5.10 6.30
C HIS A 536 37.30 -4.76 5.11
N TRP A 537 37.90 -4.58 3.95
CA TRP A 537 37.20 -4.35 2.70
C TRP A 537 36.68 -5.66 2.11
N ALA A 538 35.48 -5.60 1.53
CA ALA A 538 34.88 -6.73 0.82
C ALA A 538 34.25 -6.26 -0.49
N LEU A 539 34.07 -7.20 -1.42
CA LEU A 539 33.30 -6.94 -2.64
C LEU A 539 31.85 -6.56 -2.25
N PRO A 540 31.22 -5.54 -2.87
CA PRO A 540 29.87 -5.13 -2.52
C PRO A 540 28.84 -6.16 -2.97
N THR A 541 27.77 -6.29 -2.20
CA THR A 541 26.58 -7.02 -2.65
C THR A 541 25.83 -6.22 -3.71
N ILE A 542 25.03 -6.90 -4.54
CA ILE A 542 24.12 -6.27 -5.51
C ILE A 542 23.29 -5.16 -4.87
N ASN A 543 22.75 -5.40 -3.67
CA ASN A 543 21.90 -4.43 -2.97
C ASN A 543 22.68 -3.17 -2.60
N GLN A 544 23.95 -3.30 -2.23
CA GLN A 544 24.83 -2.15 -1.98
C GLN A 544 25.14 -1.41 -3.28
N ILE A 545 25.51 -2.11 -4.36
CA ILE A 545 25.85 -1.47 -5.65
C ILE A 545 24.65 -0.66 -6.18
N ILE A 546 23.44 -1.20 -6.09
CA ILE A 546 22.22 -0.51 -6.55
C ILE A 546 21.96 0.78 -5.75
N THR A 547 22.46 0.91 -4.52
CA THR A 547 22.31 2.16 -3.76
C THR A 547 23.09 3.33 -4.36
N LEU A 548 24.07 3.08 -5.22
CA LEU A 548 24.84 4.11 -5.91
C LEU A 548 24.10 4.68 -7.13
N TYR A 549 23.11 3.97 -7.67
CA TYR A 549 22.39 4.35 -8.87
C TYR A 549 21.63 5.67 -8.67
N ASP A 550 22.01 6.67 -9.45
CA ASP A 550 21.54 8.05 -9.42
C ASP A 550 21.36 8.55 -10.85
N THR A 551 20.12 8.77 -11.28
CA THR A 551 19.82 9.24 -12.64
C THR A 551 20.07 10.73 -12.85
N THR A 552 20.38 11.48 -11.79
CA THR A 552 20.59 12.93 -11.83
C THR A 552 22.06 13.31 -12.02
N SER A 553 22.97 12.34 -11.91
CA SER A 553 24.40 12.51 -12.06
C SER A 553 25.00 11.38 -12.90
N THR A 554 26.16 11.61 -13.47
CA THR A 554 26.95 10.57 -14.13
C THR A 554 28.39 10.61 -13.63
N ALA A 555 29.05 9.46 -13.67
CA ALA A 555 30.45 9.31 -13.33
C ALA A 555 31.17 8.42 -14.34
N GLY A 556 32.44 8.76 -14.60
CA GLY A 556 33.26 8.09 -15.60
C GLY A 556 32.97 8.57 -17.02
N GLN A 557 33.77 8.07 -17.97
CA GLN A 557 33.62 8.35 -19.40
C GLN A 557 32.64 7.39 -20.08
N GLY A 558 32.40 6.22 -19.46
CA GLY A 558 31.50 5.19 -19.98
C GLY A 558 32.11 4.31 -21.05
N PHE A 559 31.46 3.17 -21.30
CA PHE A 559 31.91 2.23 -22.34
C PHE A 559 31.36 2.66 -23.70
N VAL A 560 32.22 2.64 -24.72
CA VAL A 560 31.85 2.86 -26.13
C VAL A 560 31.28 1.55 -26.67
N TYR A 561 29.99 1.52 -26.99
CA TYR A 561 29.40 0.36 -27.67
C TYR A 561 29.60 0.46 -29.19
N THR A 562 29.23 -0.59 -29.92
CA THR A 562 29.37 -0.66 -31.40
C THR A 562 28.60 0.42 -32.15
N ASP A 563 27.73 1.17 -31.47
CA ASP A 563 26.98 2.32 -31.97
C ASP A 563 27.76 3.65 -31.84
N GLY A 564 28.99 3.63 -31.32
CA GLY A 564 29.84 4.81 -31.12
C GLY A 564 29.42 5.71 -29.95
N LYS A 565 28.43 5.31 -29.13
CA LYS A 565 27.94 6.10 -28.00
C LYS A 565 28.59 5.69 -26.70
N ASN A 566 28.88 6.68 -25.86
CA ASN A 566 29.41 6.49 -24.51
C ASN A 566 28.28 6.36 -23.50
N TYR A 567 28.36 5.34 -22.66
CA TYR A 567 27.36 5.08 -21.63
C TYR A 567 28.00 5.18 -20.24
N PRO A 568 28.15 6.40 -19.67
CA PRO A 568 28.72 6.60 -18.34
C PRO A 568 27.80 6.03 -17.26
N ALA A 569 28.37 5.71 -16.10
CA ALA A 569 27.59 5.19 -14.98
C ALA A 569 26.67 6.30 -14.45
N LYS A 570 25.38 6.00 -14.24
CA LYS A 570 24.43 6.90 -13.59
C LYS A 570 24.58 6.78 -12.08
N ILE A 571 25.63 7.42 -11.57
CA ILE A 571 26.01 7.50 -10.16
C ILE A 571 26.58 8.90 -9.91
N ASN A 572 26.71 9.28 -8.63
CA ASN A 572 27.29 10.57 -8.27
C ASN A 572 28.71 10.75 -8.83
N SER A 573 29.03 11.93 -9.34
CA SER A 573 30.32 12.25 -9.97
C SER A 573 31.55 12.03 -9.07
N VAL A 574 31.37 11.94 -7.74
CA VAL A 574 32.41 11.55 -6.79
C VAL A 574 33.06 10.19 -7.12
N PHE A 575 32.34 9.30 -7.80
CA PHE A 575 32.78 7.97 -8.26
C PHE A 575 33.44 7.98 -9.64
N SER A 576 33.91 9.13 -10.14
CA SER A 576 34.48 9.29 -11.49
C SER A 576 35.65 8.35 -11.81
N LYS A 577 36.32 7.80 -10.78
CA LYS A 577 37.37 6.79 -10.90
C LYS A 577 36.89 5.47 -11.55
N ILE A 578 35.58 5.25 -11.66
CA ILE A 578 35.01 4.13 -12.42
C ILE A 578 35.43 4.14 -13.91
N GLY A 579 35.84 5.31 -14.42
CA GLY A 579 36.51 5.44 -15.70
C GLY A 579 35.63 5.03 -16.88
N HIS A 580 36.13 4.15 -17.75
CA HIS A 580 35.46 3.74 -18.98
C HIS A 580 34.42 2.61 -18.76
N GLY A 581 34.20 2.18 -17.50
CA GLY A 581 33.28 1.11 -17.17
C GLY A 581 31.93 1.61 -16.65
N SER A 582 30.89 0.82 -16.90
CA SER A 582 29.56 0.99 -16.28
C SER A 582 29.06 -0.28 -15.58
N TRP A 583 29.87 -1.34 -15.58
CA TRP A 583 29.58 -2.59 -14.88
C TRP A 583 30.43 -2.70 -13.62
N VAL A 584 29.86 -3.24 -12.55
CA VAL A 584 30.57 -3.49 -11.29
C VAL A 584 30.33 -4.92 -10.82
N TRP A 585 31.40 -5.61 -10.41
CA TRP A 585 31.29 -6.96 -9.81
C TRP A 585 30.58 -6.92 -8.45
N SER A 586 29.76 -7.94 -8.19
CA SER A 586 29.16 -8.15 -6.86
C SER A 586 29.71 -9.39 -6.16
N ALA A 587 29.59 -9.43 -4.83
CA ALA A 587 29.94 -10.56 -3.98
C ALA A 587 29.14 -11.84 -4.27
N GLN A 588 27.96 -11.74 -4.90
CA GLN A 588 27.13 -12.91 -5.15
C GLN A 588 27.63 -13.74 -6.32
N GLU A 589 27.92 -15.00 -6.04
CA GLU A 589 28.11 -16.04 -7.05
C GLU A 589 26.76 -16.53 -7.58
N VAL A 590 26.76 -16.98 -8.84
CA VAL A 590 25.62 -17.68 -9.44
C VAL A 590 25.84 -19.19 -9.33
N ASP A 591 27.04 -19.61 -9.69
CA ASP A 591 27.54 -20.98 -9.69
C ASP A 591 29.08 -20.96 -9.69
N SER A 592 29.72 -22.11 -9.86
CA SER A 592 31.19 -22.22 -9.85
C SER A 592 31.88 -21.40 -10.95
N VAL A 593 31.19 -21.09 -12.06
CA VAL A 593 31.77 -20.43 -13.25
C VAL A 593 31.23 -19.01 -13.49
N LYS A 594 30.14 -18.61 -12.84
CA LYS A 594 29.48 -17.31 -13.03
C LYS A 594 29.29 -16.55 -11.71
N ALA A 595 29.38 -15.23 -11.80
CA ALA A 595 29.04 -14.30 -10.73
C ALA A 595 28.16 -13.16 -11.24
N TYR A 596 27.52 -12.45 -10.33
CA TYR A 596 26.66 -11.31 -10.68
C TYR A 596 27.46 -10.03 -10.90
N THR A 597 27.07 -9.29 -11.94
CA THR A 597 27.53 -7.92 -12.22
C THR A 597 26.34 -6.99 -12.29
N VAL A 598 26.55 -5.71 -11.94
CA VAL A 598 25.51 -4.67 -11.98
C VAL A 598 25.94 -3.57 -12.93
N ASN A 599 25.09 -3.26 -13.91
CA ASN A 599 25.25 -2.11 -14.80
C ASN A 599 24.67 -0.87 -14.11
N LEU A 600 25.54 0.09 -13.79
CA LEU A 600 25.19 1.35 -13.15
C LEU A 600 24.69 2.42 -14.14
N ASN A 601 24.75 2.21 -15.45
CA ASN A 601 24.05 3.06 -16.42
C ASN A 601 22.57 2.65 -16.60
N LEU A 602 22.28 1.35 -16.52
CA LEU A 602 20.97 0.76 -16.79
C LEU A 602 20.24 0.25 -15.53
N ASN A 603 20.88 0.31 -14.36
CA ASN A 603 20.44 -0.31 -13.11
C ASN A 603 20.02 -1.78 -13.26
N ARG A 604 20.83 -2.56 -13.99
CA ARG A 604 20.50 -3.93 -14.39
C ARG A 604 21.56 -4.89 -13.91
N ARG A 605 21.18 -6.00 -13.28
CA ARG A 605 22.10 -7.10 -13.00
C ARG A 605 22.12 -8.13 -14.13
N ILE A 606 23.28 -8.69 -14.43
CA ILE A 606 23.42 -9.86 -15.32
C ILE A 606 24.33 -10.91 -14.67
N LYS A 607 24.37 -12.09 -15.30
CA LYS A 607 25.29 -13.17 -14.95
C LYS A 607 26.50 -13.08 -15.88
N SER A 608 27.69 -12.96 -15.34
CA SER A 608 28.95 -12.86 -16.09
C SER A 608 29.87 -14.01 -15.75
N LEU A 609 30.65 -14.50 -16.72
CA LEU A 609 31.66 -15.53 -16.47
C LEU A 609 32.77 -14.95 -15.59
N LYS A 610 33.16 -15.68 -14.54
CA LYS A 610 34.15 -15.22 -13.56
C LYS A 610 35.52 -14.95 -14.19
N ASN A 611 35.90 -15.72 -15.21
CA ASN A 611 37.20 -15.69 -15.87
C ASN A 611 37.23 -14.88 -17.18
N LYS A 612 36.08 -14.42 -17.69
CA LYS A 612 36.00 -13.69 -18.96
C LYS A 612 34.80 -12.76 -19.00
N ALA A 613 35.06 -11.46 -18.91
CA ALA A 613 34.03 -10.45 -18.98
C ALA A 613 33.58 -10.22 -20.44
N SER A 614 32.27 -10.12 -20.68
CA SER A 614 31.71 -9.71 -21.99
C SER A 614 31.72 -8.20 -22.20
N TYR A 615 31.97 -7.44 -21.13
CA TYR A 615 32.02 -5.98 -21.07
C TYR A 615 33.08 -5.57 -20.05
N PRO A 616 33.57 -4.32 -20.08
CA PRO A 616 34.49 -3.86 -19.05
C PRO A 616 33.79 -3.80 -17.68
N ILE A 617 34.27 -4.60 -16.73
CA ILE A 617 33.73 -4.69 -15.37
C ILE A 617 34.73 -4.09 -14.39
N ARG A 618 34.26 -3.14 -13.60
CA ARG A 618 35.01 -2.42 -12.57
C ARG A 618 34.82 -3.06 -11.21
N VAL A 619 35.75 -2.74 -10.32
CA VAL A 619 35.75 -3.28 -8.96
C VAL A 619 35.57 -2.14 -7.98
N PHE A 620 34.59 -2.35 -7.11
CA PHE A 620 34.34 -1.51 -5.95
C PHE A 620 34.58 -2.39 -4.73
N ALA A 621 35.00 -1.81 -3.62
CA ALA A 621 35.00 -2.46 -2.33
C ALA A 621 34.20 -1.63 -1.34
N VAL A 622 33.64 -2.31 -0.34
CA VAL A 622 32.86 -1.70 0.72
C VAL A 622 33.34 -2.18 2.08
N LYS A 623 33.24 -1.27 3.06
CA LYS A 623 33.25 -1.61 4.48
C LYS A 623 32.15 -0.81 5.19
N LYS A 624 31.64 -1.33 6.30
CA LYS A 624 30.67 -0.59 7.13
C LYS A 624 31.43 0.43 7.98
N THR A 625 30.93 1.65 8.03
CA THR A 625 31.42 2.66 8.97
C THR A 625 30.55 2.61 10.23
N ASP A 626 31.20 2.67 11.39
CA ASP A 626 30.52 2.88 12.66
C ASP A 626 30.23 4.39 12.79
N PRO A 627 28.97 4.85 12.80
CA PRO A 627 28.65 6.28 12.83
C PRO A 627 29.18 7.01 14.08
N LEU A 628 29.63 6.26 15.09
CA LEU A 628 30.16 6.76 16.36
C LEU A 628 31.69 6.78 16.46
N LYS A 629 32.41 6.35 15.42
CA LYS A 629 33.88 6.44 15.33
C LYS A 629 34.32 7.24 14.11
N THR A 630 33.99 8.53 14.08
CA THR A 630 34.79 9.49 13.33
C THR A 630 35.73 10.18 14.31
N ASP A 631 36.97 9.71 14.34
CA ASP A 631 38.05 10.30 15.14
C ASP A 631 38.28 11.77 14.70
N PRO A 632 38.62 12.70 15.62
CA PRO A 632 38.83 14.09 15.32
C PRO A 632 40.28 14.32 14.92
N GLN A 633 40.55 14.54 13.63
CA GLN A 633 41.67 15.35 13.16
C GLN A 633 41.28 16.14 11.90
#